data_AF-A0A954ILN3-F1
#
_entry.id   AF-A0A954ILN3-F1
#
_cell.length_a   1.000
_cell.length_b   1.000
_cell.length_c   1.000
_cell.angle_alpha   90.00
_cell.angle_beta   90.00
_cell.angle_gamma   90.00
#
_symmetry.space_group_name_H-M   'P 1'
#
loop_
_entity.id
_entity.type
_entity.pdbx_description
1 polymer ?
#
loop_
_entity_poly.entity_id
_entity_poly.type
_entity_poly.pdbx_seq_one_letter_code
_entity_poly.pdbx_strand_id
1 'polypeptide(L)'
;MLFLVDTYCRGVKDCFGQFASALAIGEFVENMRGKSTVHRCSPETARRLVEDSVAFAMSCGLRPHRDYLACAALFGDIDPLQAGHVFPMGCDGKPRYISGPFEPPHEVERVLQKLTQTQGPDGFTFLVPMHPNEEMHSEFDDGFLSDDDEFVEFEDEESSSGEVPRIVVVDPGHD
;
A
#
# COMPACT_ATOMS: atom_id res chain seq x y z
N MET A 1 -11.06 -2.47 -15.84
CA MET A 1 -10.23 -1.77 -14.85
C MET A 1 -9.69 -2.79 -13.87
N LEU A 2 -8.52 -2.52 -13.28
CA LEU A 2 -7.94 -3.32 -12.22
C LEU A 2 -7.38 -2.38 -11.14
N PHE A 3 -7.60 -2.74 -9.87
CA PHE A 3 -7.03 -2.05 -8.72
C PHE A 3 -6.26 -3.05 -7.86
N LEU A 4 -5.08 -2.64 -7.41
CA LEU A 4 -4.37 -3.27 -6.31
C LEU A 4 -4.61 -2.44 -5.05
N VAL A 5 -5.32 -3.01 -4.10
CA VAL A 5 -5.78 -2.34 -2.88
C VAL A 5 -5.08 -2.93 -1.65
N ASP A 6 -4.59 -2.04 -0.79
CA ASP A 6 -4.07 -2.32 0.53
C ASP A 6 -5.03 -1.73 1.56
N THR A 7 -5.86 -2.61 2.15
CA THR A 7 -6.85 -2.22 3.17
C THR A 7 -6.23 -1.97 4.55
N TYR A 8 -4.95 -2.31 4.74
CA TYR A 8 -4.28 -2.21 6.04
C TYR A 8 -3.62 -0.86 6.25
N CYS A 9 -3.23 -0.16 5.18
CA CYS A 9 -2.55 1.12 5.31
C CYS A 9 -2.63 2.00 4.06
N ARG A 10 -2.15 1.50 2.91
CA ARG A 10 -1.81 2.37 1.76
C ARG A 10 -2.94 2.70 0.80
N GLY A 11 -4.11 2.07 0.93
CA GLY A 11 -5.20 2.27 -0.01
C GLY A 11 -4.86 1.72 -1.39
N VAL A 12 -5.13 2.46 -2.47
CA VAL A 12 -4.80 2.00 -3.83
C VAL A 12 -3.30 2.13 -4.10
N LYS A 13 -2.61 1.00 -4.20
CA LYS A 13 -1.17 0.92 -4.51
C LYS A 13 -0.88 1.04 -6.00
N ASP A 14 -1.75 0.46 -6.83
CA ASP A 14 -1.63 0.49 -8.29
C ASP A 14 -3.03 0.36 -8.92
N CYS A 15 -3.19 0.90 -10.11
CA CYS A 15 -4.43 0.79 -10.87
C CYS A 15 -4.22 1.09 -12.35
N PHE A 16 -4.97 0.41 -13.21
CA PHE A 16 -5.01 0.69 -14.63
C PHE A 16 -6.35 0.31 -15.27
N GLY A 17 -6.65 0.95 -16.40
CA GLY A 17 -7.79 0.67 -17.25
C GLY A 17 -7.32 0.37 -18.68
N GLN A 18 -7.75 -0.76 -19.24
CA GLN A 18 -7.49 -1.11 -20.63
C GLN A 18 -8.74 -1.71 -21.28
N PHE A 19 -8.89 -1.51 -22.58
CA PHE A 19 -9.86 -2.25 -23.38
C PHE A 19 -9.37 -3.69 -23.52
N ALA A 20 -10.24 -4.65 -23.20
CA ALA A 20 -9.94 -6.07 -23.31
C ALA A 20 -11.18 -6.81 -23.82
N SER A 21 -10.97 -7.89 -24.57
CA SER A 21 -12.05 -8.79 -24.94
C SER A 21 -12.55 -9.57 -23.71
N ALA A 22 -13.79 -10.04 -23.76
CA ALA A 22 -14.33 -10.90 -22.70
C ALA A 22 -13.48 -12.17 -22.49
N LEU A 23 -12.90 -12.71 -23.57
CA LEU A 23 -11.98 -13.84 -23.51
C LEU A 23 -10.72 -13.50 -22.72
N ALA A 24 -10.07 -12.38 -23.03
CA ALA A 24 -8.83 -11.95 -22.34
C ALA A 24 -9.07 -11.69 -20.84
N ILE A 25 -10.23 -11.12 -20.48
CA ILE A 25 -10.62 -10.94 -19.07
C ILE A 25 -10.84 -12.31 -18.39
N GLY A 26 -11.50 -13.25 -19.08
CA GLY A 26 -11.70 -14.61 -18.58
C GLY A 26 -10.37 -15.33 -18.31
N GLU A 27 -9.44 -15.30 -19.26
CA GLU A 27 -8.10 -15.88 -19.12
C GLU A 27 -7.31 -15.25 -17.97
N PHE A 28 -7.39 -13.91 -17.84
CA PHE A 28 -6.77 -13.20 -16.73
C PHE A 28 -7.30 -13.67 -15.36
N VAL A 29 -8.62 -13.79 -15.22
CA VAL A 29 -9.26 -14.25 -13.96
C VAL A 29 -8.89 -15.69 -13.64
N GLU A 30 -8.85 -16.59 -14.63
CA GLU A 30 -8.45 -17.99 -14.42
C GLU A 30 -6.98 -18.14 -14.03
N ASN A 31 -6.08 -17.34 -14.63
CA ASN A 31 -4.68 -17.28 -14.20
C ASN A 31 -4.54 -16.80 -12.74
N MET A 32 -5.37 -15.85 -12.31
CA MET A 32 -5.40 -15.39 -10.91
C MET A 32 -5.89 -16.49 -9.96
N ARG A 33 -6.92 -17.27 -10.37
CA ARG A 33 -7.42 -18.42 -9.58
C ARG A 33 -6.36 -19.48 -9.33
N GLY A 34 -5.43 -19.68 -10.26
CA GLY A 34 -4.32 -20.61 -10.10
C GLY A 34 -3.27 -20.18 -9.06
N LYS A 35 -3.23 -18.90 -8.70
CA LYS A 35 -2.22 -18.31 -7.81
C LYS A 35 -2.76 -17.91 -6.44
N SER A 36 -4.05 -17.61 -6.35
CA SER A 36 -4.69 -17.11 -5.13
C SER A 36 -6.20 -17.36 -5.17
N THR A 37 -6.84 -17.27 -4.01
CA THR A 37 -8.30 -17.36 -3.93
C THR A 37 -8.94 -16.14 -4.59
N VAL A 38 -9.86 -16.38 -5.53
CA VAL A 38 -10.61 -15.32 -6.22
C VAL A 38 -12.08 -15.42 -5.87
N HIS A 39 -12.59 -14.38 -5.21
CA HIS A 39 -14.00 -14.24 -4.87
C HIS A 39 -14.71 -13.34 -5.87
N ARG A 40 -15.94 -13.71 -6.23
CA ARG A 40 -16.84 -12.80 -6.95
C ARG A 40 -17.43 -11.81 -5.96
N CYS A 41 -17.55 -10.55 -6.36
CA CYS A 41 -18.26 -9.52 -5.62
C CYS A 41 -19.10 -8.68 -6.60
N SER A 42 -20.02 -7.89 -6.05
CA SER A 42 -20.81 -6.95 -6.85
C SER A 42 -19.96 -5.71 -7.19
N PRO A 43 -20.29 -4.99 -8.28
CA PRO A 43 -19.59 -3.75 -8.63
C PRO A 43 -19.63 -2.68 -7.53
N GLU A 44 -20.74 -2.58 -6.80
CA GLU A 44 -20.94 -1.67 -5.66
C GLU A 44 -19.98 -2.01 -4.53
N THR A 45 -19.84 -3.31 -4.23
CA THR A 45 -18.90 -3.81 -3.21
C THR A 45 -17.46 -3.53 -3.60
N ALA A 46 -17.11 -3.72 -4.88
CA ALA A 46 -15.76 -3.42 -5.38
C ALA A 46 -15.45 -1.92 -5.31
N ARG A 47 -16.39 -1.05 -5.74
CA ARG A 47 -16.26 0.40 -5.64
C ARG A 47 -16.10 0.84 -4.19
N ARG A 48 -16.95 0.35 -3.31
CA ARG A 48 -16.92 0.67 -1.88
C ARG A 48 -15.59 0.28 -1.23
N LEU A 49 -15.11 -0.93 -1.50
CA LEU A 49 -13.80 -1.38 -1.01
C LEU A 49 -12.67 -0.45 -1.44
N VAL A 50 -12.65 -0.05 -2.72
CA VAL A 50 -11.63 0.86 -3.25
C VAL A 50 -11.73 2.23 -2.58
N GLU A 51 -12.91 2.84 -2.56
CA GLU A 51 -13.10 4.19 -2.01
C GLU A 51 -12.85 4.25 -0.48
N ASP A 52 -13.31 3.26 0.28
CA ASP A 52 -13.06 3.18 1.73
C ASP A 52 -11.56 3.02 2.03
N SER A 53 -10.85 2.20 1.24
CA SER A 53 -9.40 2.00 1.40
C SER A 53 -8.62 3.28 1.10
N VAL A 54 -9.06 4.06 0.11
CA VAL A 54 -8.47 5.37 -0.20
C VAL A 54 -8.77 6.37 0.91
N ALA A 55 -10.01 6.43 1.39
CA ALA A 55 -10.39 7.32 2.48
C ALA A 55 -9.59 7.02 3.76
N PHE A 56 -9.41 5.75 4.09
CA PHE A 56 -8.59 5.32 5.23
C PHE A 56 -7.13 5.74 5.06
N ALA A 57 -6.51 5.45 3.92
CA ALA A 57 -5.13 5.86 3.64
C ALA A 57 -4.95 7.38 3.73
N MET A 58 -5.91 8.15 3.21
CA MET A 58 -5.91 9.61 3.30
C MET A 58 -6.04 10.14 4.72
N SER A 59 -6.84 9.49 5.58
CA SER A 59 -6.87 9.83 7.01
C SER A 59 -5.53 9.57 7.73
N CYS A 60 -4.68 8.72 7.15
CA CYS A 60 -3.32 8.42 7.61
C CYS A 60 -2.25 9.29 6.92
N GLY A 61 -2.67 10.31 6.17
CA GLY A 61 -1.77 11.21 5.44
C GLY A 61 -1.16 10.61 4.16
N LEU A 62 -1.56 9.40 3.78
CA LEU A 62 -1.09 8.75 2.56
C LEU A 62 -1.96 9.13 1.36
N ARG A 63 -1.39 9.04 0.17
CA ARG A 63 -2.09 9.33 -1.09
C ARG A 63 -2.23 8.04 -1.90
N PRO A 64 -3.35 7.85 -2.60
CA PRO A 64 -3.49 6.72 -3.52
C PRO A 64 -2.55 6.89 -4.72
N HIS A 65 -2.40 5.83 -5.52
CA HIS A 65 -1.69 5.89 -6.79
C HIS A 65 -2.17 7.05 -7.66
N ARG A 66 -1.25 7.74 -8.36
CA ARG A 66 -1.56 8.95 -9.15
C ARG A 66 -2.67 8.75 -10.19
N ASP A 67 -2.76 7.54 -10.74
CA ASP A 67 -3.75 7.18 -11.76
C ASP A 67 -5.11 6.77 -11.18
N TYR A 68 -5.26 6.81 -9.84
CA TYR A 68 -6.48 6.42 -9.14
C TYR A 68 -7.70 7.17 -9.63
N LEU A 69 -7.64 8.51 -9.74
CA LEU A 69 -8.79 9.31 -10.14
C LEU A 69 -9.27 8.95 -11.56
N ALA A 70 -8.34 8.70 -12.47
CA ALA A 70 -8.66 8.28 -13.84
C ALA A 70 -9.30 6.88 -13.88
N CYS A 71 -8.78 5.93 -13.09
CA CYS A 71 -9.35 4.59 -13.01
C CYS A 71 -10.70 4.58 -12.28
N ALA A 72 -10.85 5.35 -11.20
CA ALA A 72 -12.06 5.43 -10.41
C ALA A 72 -13.23 6.02 -11.20
N ALA A 73 -12.96 6.91 -12.16
CA ALA A 73 -13.97 7.43 -13.07
C ALA A 73 -14.67 6.33 -13.89
N LEU A 74 -14.03 5.17 -14.10
CA LEU A 74 -14.62 4.04 -14.81
C LEU A 74 -15.72 3.33 -14.03
N PHE A 75 -15.86 3.56 -12.72
CA PHE A 75 -17.02 3.08 -11.94
C PHE A 75 -18.32 3.77 -12.35
N GLY A 76 -18.26 4.95 -12.99
CA GLY A 76 -19.46 5.65 -13.46
C GLY A 76 -20.45 5.97 -12.33
N ASP A 77 -21.70 5.60 -12.53
CA ASP A 77 -22.86 5.87 -11.67
C ASP A 77 -23.14 4.78 -10.62
N ILE A 78 -22.28 3.76 -10.51
CA ILE A 78 -22.40 2.71 -9.49
C ILE A 78 -22.45 3.34 -8.10
N ASP A 79 -23.54 3.16 -7.35
CA ASP A 79 -23.65 3.69 -5.98
C ASP A 79 -22.93 2.76 -4.97
N PRO A 80 -21.81 3.20 -4.34
CA PRO A 80 -21.09 2.39 -3.36
C PRO A 80 -21.88 2.17 -2.06
N LEU A 81 -22.96 2.94 -1.81
CA LEU A 81 -23.83 2.74 -0.65
C LEU A 81 -24.73 1.51 -0.77
N GLN A 82 -24.87 0.94 -1.98
CA GLN A 82 -25.60 -0.30 -2.23
C GLN A 82 -24.71 -1.55 -2.06
N ALA A 83 -23.48 -1.41 -1.57
CA ALA A 83 -22.59 -2.53 -1.31
C ALA A 83 -23.19 -3.50 -0.29
N GLY A 84 -23.23 -4.79 -0.63
CA GLY A 84 -23.72 -5.84 0.28
C GLY A 84 -22.70 -6.24 1.36
N HIS A 85 -21.48 -5.71 1.29
CA HIS A 85 -20.41 -6.02 2.23
C HIS A 85 -19.51 -4.79 2.42
N VAL A 86 -19.09 -4.57 3.65
CA VAL A 86 -18.12 -3.54 4.05
C VAL A 86 -16.92 -4.24 4.68
N PHE A 87 -15.72 -3.86 4.25
CA PHE A 87 -14.48 -4.46 4.75
C PHE A 87 -13.91 -3.59 5.88
N PRO A 88 -13.38 -4.19 6.96
CA PRO A 88 -12.66 -3.44 7.97
C PRO A 88 -11.36 -2.87 7.36
N MET A 89 -11.06 -1.63 7.73
CA MET A 89 -9.81 -0.96 7.34
C MET A 89 -8.80 -1.03 8.50
N GLY A 90 -7.53 -1.18 8.16
CA GLY A 90 -6.45 -1.35 9.13
C GLY A 90 -6.48 -2.70 9.86
N CYS A 91 -5.71 -2.77 10.94
CA CYS A 91 -5.76 -3.82 11.93
C CYS A 91 -6.32 -3.22 13.22
N ASP A 92 -7.51 -3.65 13.64
CA ASP A 92 -8.25 -3.05 14.76
C ASP A 92 -8.47 -1.53 14.60
N GLY A 93 -8.70 -1.10 13.35
CA GLY A 93 -8.89 0.30 13.00
C GLY A 93 -7.61 1.14 12.95
N LYS A 94 -6.45 0.57 13.25
CA LYS A 94 -5.14 1.24 13.16
C LYS A 94 -4.40 0.87 11.87
N PRO A 95 -3.61 1.79 11.29
CA PRO A 95 -2.79 1.44 10.14
C PRO A 95 -1.75 0.39 10.51
N ARG A 96 -1.58 -0.58 9.63
CA ARG A 96 -0.51 -1.57 9.73
C ARG A 96 0.25 -1.60 8.41
N TYR A 97 1.43 -1.00 8.41
CA TYR A 97 2.28 -0.92 7.24
C TYR A 97 3.12 -2.20 7.08
N ILE A 98 3.21 -2.71 5.87
CA ILE A 98 4.09 -3.84 5.53
C ILE A 98 4.83 -3.41 4.28
N SER A 99 6.16 -3.28 4.38
CA SER A 99 6.97 -2.90 3.23
C SER A 99 6.93 -4.00 2.18
N GLY A 100 6.82 -3.59 0.91
CA GLY A 100 6.92 -4.52 -0.20
C GLY A 100 8.33 -5.12 -0.33
N PRO A 101 8.47 -6.32 -0.91
CA PRO A 101 9.79 -6.94 -1.15
C PRO A 101 10.69 -6.15 -2.12
N PHE A 102 10.13 -5.19 -2.85
CA PHE A 102 10.83 -4.34 -3.82
C PHE A 102 10.62 -2.85 -3.53
N GLU A 103 10.20 -2.51 -2.31
CA GLU A 103 10.02 -1.13 -1.91
C GLU A 103 11.35 -0.54 -1.46
N PRO A 104 11.82 0.58 -2.05
CA PRO A 104 13.13 1.12 -1.70
C PRO A 104 13.12 1.75 -0.30
N PRO A 105 14.27 1.78 0.42
CA PRO A 105 14.33 2.27 1.81
C PRO A 105 13.76 3.68 2.01
N HIS A 106 14.05 4.62 1.11
CA HIS A 106 13.54 5.98 1.22
C HIS A 106 12.00 6.06 1.15
N GLU A 107 11.34 5.17 0.39
CA GLU A 107 9.88 5.12 0.36
C GLU A 107 9.31 4.54 1.66
N VAL A 108 9.99 3.54 2.24
CA VAL A 108 9.64 2.99 3.55
C VAL A 108 9.70 4.08 4.61
N GLU A 109 10.81 4.80 4.70
CA GLU A 109 11.01 5.92 5.64
C GLU A 109 9.95 7.01 5.44
N ARG A 110 9.71 7.42 4.19
CA ARG A 110 8.69 8.43 3.86
C ARG A 110 7.30 8.03 4.36
N VAL A 111 6.92 6.76 4.21
CA VAL A 111 5.64 6.26 4.72
C VAL A 111 5.61 6.26 6.25
N LEU A 112 6.66 5.76 6.91
CA LEU A 112 6.73 5.72 8.37
C LEU A 112 6.71 7.12 9.00
N GLN A 113 7.44 8.08 8.42
CA GLN A 113 7.39 9.48 8.83
C GLN A 113 5.98 10.04 8.70
N LYS A 114 5.29 9.77 7.59
CA LYS A 114 3.92 10.27 7.39
C LYS A 114 2.92 9.69 8.38
N LEU A 115 3.04 8.39 8.67
CA LEU A 115 2.23 7.73 9.69
C LEU A 115 2.51 8.30 11.07
N THR A 116 3.78 8.53 11.42
CA THR A 116 4.19 9.14 12.69
C THR A 116 3.62 10.55 12.84
N GLN A 117 3.69 11.37 11.80
CA GLN A 117 3.14 12.73 11.80
C GLN A 117 1.61 12.77 11.96
N THR A 118 0.89 11.81 11.38
CA THR A 118 -0.58 11.85 11.34
C THR A 118 -1.25 11.03 12.43
N GLN A 119 -0.66 9.91 12.84
CA GLN A 119 -1.21 8.98 13.83
C GLN A 119 -0.48 9.04 15.18
N GLY A 120 0.71 9.65 15.23
CA GLY A 120 1.63 9.56 16.35
C GLY A 120 2.44 8.25 16.33
N PRO A 121 3.50 8.16 17.17
CA PRO A 121 4.41 7.01 17.18
C PRO A 121 3.74 5.68 17.55
N ASP A 122 2.71 5.71 18.39
CA ASP A 122 1.94 4.51 18.83
C ASP A 122 0.63 4.31 18.05
N GLY A 123 0.41 5.13 17.02
CA GLY A 123 -0.82 5.18 16.24
C GLY A 123 -0.91 4.11 15.15
N PHE A 124 0.19 3.43 14.84
CA PHE A 124 0.26 2.44 13.78
C PHE A 124 1.26 1.32 14.14
N THR A 125 1.20 0.22 13.40
CA THR A 125 2.21 -0.85 13.47
C THR A 125 2.89 -1.01 12.13
N PHE A 126 4.10 -1.58 12.11
CA PHE A 126 4.81 -1.81 10.86
C PHE A 126 5.62 -3.12 10.87
N LEU A 127 5.85 -3.67 9.68
CA LEU A 127 6.77 -4.77 9.43
C LEU A 127 7.67 -4.37 8.26
N VAL A 128 8.96 -4.19 8.57
CA VAL A 128 10.01 -3.84 7.60
C VAL A 128 11.18 -4.81 7.72
N PRO A 129 11.80 -5.26 6.61
CA PRO A 129 13.05 -6.01 6.66
C PRO A 129 14.12 -5.21 7.39
N MET A 130 14.72 -5.81 8.43
CA MET A 130 15.97 -5.28 8.98
C MET A 130 17.10 -5.71 8.06
N HIS A 131 17.72 -4.76 7.35
CA HIS A 131 19.01 -5.02 6.70
C HIS A 131 20.09 -4.99 7.80
N PRO A 132 20.91 -6.04 7.94
CA PRO A 132 21.79 -6.20 9.10
C PRO A 132 22.98 -5.21 9.20
N ASN A 133 23.02 -4.11 8.45
CA ASN A 133 24.21 -3.24 8.39
C ASN A 133 23.99 -1.74 8.16
N GLU A 134 22.80 -1.18 8.41
CA GLU A 134 22.65 0.28 8.48
C GLU A 134 22.36 0.67 9.93
N GLU A 135 23.38 1.20 10.61
CA GLU A 135 23.20 1.90 11.88
C GLU A 135 22.19 3.01 11.62
N MET A 136 20.96 2.82 12.11
CA MET A 136 19.91 3.82 12.10
C MET A 136 20.36 4.94 13.06
N HIS A 137 21.19 5.86 12.57
CA HIS A 137 21.49 7.09 13.27
C HIS A 137 20.18 7.85 13.39
N SER A 138 19.65 7.90 14.62
CA SER A 138 18.48 8.69 14.96
C SER A 138 18.86 10.17 14.91
N GLU A 139 19.01 10.72 13.71
CA GLU A 139 18.98 12.17 13.50
C GLU A 139 17.52 12.61 13.47
N PHE A 140 16.83 12.44 14.60
CA PHE A 140 15.75 13.36 14.94
C PHE A 140 16.42 14.69 15.33
N ASP A 141 17.03 15.35 14.35
CA ASP A 141 17.44 16.74 14.46
C ASP A 141 16.20 17.58 14.18
N ASP A 142 15.81 18.30 15.21
CA ASP A 142 14.80 19.34 15.30
C ASP A 142 15.19 20.55 14.42
N GLY A 143 15.25 20.32 13.11
CA GLY A 143 15.66 21.28 12.10
C GLY A 143 14.56 21.53 11.08
N PHE A 144 13.77 22.57 11.31
CA PHE A 144 12.89 23.19 10.32
C PHE A 144 13.65 23.43 9.01
N LEU A 145 13.28 22.75 7.91
CA LEU A 145 13.84 23.03 6.58
C LEU A 145 12.74 23.36 5.59
N SER A 146 12.85 24.59 5.11
CA SER A 146 12.05 25.29 4.12
C SER A 146 12.16 24.70 2.72
N ASP A 147 11.13 24.94 1.92
CA ASP A 147 11.11 24.81 0.46
C ASP A 147 12.47 25.15 -0.15
N ASP A 148 13.15 24.16 -0.74
CA ASP A 148 13.81 24.27 -2.04
C ASP A 148 14.37 22.87 -2.39
N ASP A 149 13.75 22.27 -3.42
CA ASP A 149 14.16 21.03 -4.06
C ASP A 149 15.57 21.16 -4.65
N GLU A 150 16.51 20.30 -4.21
CA GLU A 150 17.69 20.00 -5.03
C GLU A 150 17.79 18.49 -5.25
N PHE A 151 17.52 18.11 -6.49
CA PHE A 151 17.45 16.75 -7.01
C PHE A 151 18.86 16.14 -7.04
N VAL A 152 19.15 15.18 -6.16
CA VAL A 152 20.42 14.45 -6.18
C VAL A 152 20.25 13.20 -7.06
N GLU A 153 20.85 13.21 -8.25
CA GLU A 153 21.00 12.00 -9.06
C GLU A 153 21.97 11.04 -8.36
N PHE A 154 21.51 9.84 -8.03
CA PHE A 154 22.37 8.75 -7.58
C PHE A 154 22.67 7.82 -8.75
N GLU A 155 23.96 7.58 -8.99
CA GLU A 155 24.46 6.61 -9.96
C GLU A 155 24.24 5.18 -9.43
N ASP A 156 23.66 4.33 -10.27
CA ASP A 156 23.38 2.92 -9.96
C ASP A 156 24.69 2.11 -9.85
N GLU A 157 25.02 1.64 -8.66
CA GLU A 157 25.96 0.51 -8.50
C GLU A 157 25.19 -0.81 -8.35
N GLU A 158 25.17 -1.60 -9.43
CA GLU A 158 24.83 -3.01 -9.39
C GLU A 158 25.95 -3.83 -8.70
N SER A 159 25.59 -4.64 -7.69
CA SER A 159 26.14 -6.00 -7.56
C SER A 159 25.49 -6.82 -6.42
N SER A 160 24.70 -7.81 -6.83
CA SER A 160 24.81 -9.23 -6.42
C SER A 160 25.05 -9.58 -4.95
N SER A 161 24.04 -10.16 -4.30
CA SER A 161 23.87 -11.63 -4.26
C SER A 161 22.56 -11.97 -3.52
N GLY A 162 21.76 -12.85 -4.10
CA GLY A 162 20.44 -13.19 -3.59
C GLY A 162 20.51 -13.97 -2.29
N GLU A 163 20.22 -13.32 -1.17
CA GLU A 163 19.71 -13.99 0.02
C GLU A 163 18.24 -13.62 0.20
N VAL A 164 17.38 -14.64 0.25
CA VAL A 164 15.94 -14.45 0.47
C VAL A 164 15.77 -13.93 1.90
N PRO A 165 15.19 -12.73 2.12
CA PRO A 165 15.07 -12.18 3.47
C PRO A 165 14.22 -13.13 4.33
N ARG A 166 14.78 -13.56 5.45
CA ARG A 166 14.07 -14.39 6.43
C ARG A 166 13.12 -13.48 7.21
N ILE A 167 11.81 -13.69 7.03
CA ILE A 167 10.79 -13.08 7.87
C ILE A 167 10.82 -13.76 9.24
N VAL A 168 11.23 -13.01 10.28
CA VAL A 168 11.11 -13.45 11.67
C VAL A 168 9.78 -12.92 12.20
N VAL A 169 8.84 -13.83 12.45
CA VAL A 169 7.61 -13.52 13.19
C VAL A 169 7.97 -13.54 14.67
N VAL A 170 8.01 -12.37 15.31
CA VAL A 170 8.10 -12.28 16.77
C VAL A 170 6.67 -12.41 17.31
N ASP A 171 6.38 -13.53 17.95
CA ASP A 171 5.12 -13.76 18.66
C ASP A 171 5.16 -12.96 19.98
N PRO A 172 4.25 -12.00 20.22
CA PRO A 172 4.30 -11.12 21.40
C PRO A 172 3.83 -11.79 22.71
N GLY A 173 3.76 -13.12 22.79
CA GLY A 173 3.39 -13.78 24.03
C GLY A 173 4.08 -15.13 24.22
N HIS A 174 5.08 -15.19 25.09
CA HIS A 174 5.16 -16.05 26.29
C HIS A 174 6.55 -15.89 26.93
N ASP A 175 6.58 -15.33 28.14
CA ASP A 175 7.53 -15.71 29.19
C ASP A 175 7.08 -17.04 29.81
#